data_AF-A0A956J3H4-F1
#
_entry.id   AF-A0A956J3H4-F1
#
_cell.length_a   1.000
_cell.length_b   1.000
_cell.length_c   1.000
_cell.angle_alpha   90.00
_cell.angle_beta   90.00
_cell.angle_gamma   90.00
#
_symmetry.space_group_name_H-M   'P 1'
#
loop_
_entity.id
_entity.type
_entity.pdbx_description
1 polymer ?
#
loop_
_entity_poly.entity_id
_entity_poly.type
_entity_poly.pdbx_seq_one_letter_code
_entity_poly.pdbx_strand_id
1 'polypeptide(L)'
;HLVLYNAAGTNLCAAAYDRTAAELTLVVDAKVYWAACNSAEEADYLAAILNSGCVNEAIKPLQSMGLLGERDIHKKVLDLPIPIYDSKNPAHRAIAALGAKARDASSAHAASSSLPPSLGRARGALRDALASVLADIDGAAGGLLL
;
A
#
# COMPACT_ATOMS: atom_id res chain seq x y z
N HIS A 1 -6.96 -4.01 -13.11
CA HIS A 1 -6.81 -3.95 -11.64
C HIS A 1 -6.60 -2.51 -11.22
N LEU A 2 -6.87 -2.17 -9.96
CA LEU A 2 -6.65 -0.82 -9.42
C LEU A 2 -5.74 -0.91 -8.21
N VAL A 3 -5.00 0.17 -7.94
CA VAL A 3 -4.37 0.41 -6.64
C VAL A 3 -4.97 1.68 -6.06
N LEU A 4 -5.46 1.60 -4.83
CA LEU A 4 -5.97 2.75 -4.07
C LEU A 4 -4.98 3.14 -2.99
N TYR A 5 -4.87 4.43 -2.68
CA TYR A 5 -4.09 4.90 -1.54
C TYR A 5 -4.68 6.17 -0.91
N ASN A 6 -4.44 6.36 0.38
CA ASN A 6 -5.00 7.48 1.13
C ASN A 6 -4.35 8.82 0.73
N ALA A 7 -5.18 9.85 0.50
CA ALA A 7 -4.71 11.21 0.27
C ALA A 7 -4.26 11.92 1.56
N ALA A 8 -4.72 11.44 2.71
CA ALA A 8 -4.50 12.06 4.02
C ALA A 8 -4.23 11.03 5.11
N GLY A 9 -3.56 11.48 6.17
CA GLY A 9 -3.06 10.67 7.26
C GLY A 9 -1.54 10.73 7.36
N THR A 10 -1.03 10.49 8.55
CA THR A 10 0.41 10.49 8.81
C THR A 10 1.13 9.43 7.98
N ASN A 11 0.54 8.24 7.82
CA ASN A 11 1.18 7.13 7.11
C ASN A 11 0.44 6.77 5.82
N LEU A 12 1.22 6.44 4.80
CA LEU A 12 0.73 5.88 3.55
C LEU A 12 0.19 4.47 3.78
N CYS A 13 -0.94 4.19 3.16
CA CYS A 13 -1.57 2.89 3.11
C CYS A 13 -2.16 2.72 1.71
N ALA A 14 -1.85 1.60 1.07
CA ALA A 14 -2.36 1.27 -0.25
C ALA A 14 -3.02 -0.11 -0.28
N ALA A 15 -3.94 -0.31 -1.23
CA ALA A 15 -4.62 -1.59 -1.44
C ALA A 15 -4.77 -1.88 -2.94
N ALA A 16 -4.40 -3.10 -3.34
CA ALA A 16 -4.74 -3.63 -4.66
C ALA A 16 -6.21 -4.07 -4.67
N TYR A 17 -6.93 -3.71 -5.73
CA TYR A 17 -8.36 -3.94 -5.87
C TYR A 17 -8.70 -4.49 -7.25
N ASP A 18 -9.41 -5.61 -7.26
CA ASP A 18 -9.98 -6.18 -8.47
C ASP A 18 -11.42 -5.71 -8.66
N ARG A 19 -11.62 -4.86 -9.66
CA ARG A 19 -12.94 -4.31 -10.01
C ARG A 19 -13.91 -5.37 -10.54
N THR A 20 -13.42 -6.54 -10.97
CA THR A 20 -14.26 -7.61 -11.51
C THR A 20 -14.76 -8.56 -10.42
N ALA A 21 -14.12 -8.55 -9.24
CA ALA A 21 -14.47 -9.41 -8.12
C ALA A 21 -15.59 -8.84 -7.22
N ALA A 22 -15.97 -7.56 -7.40
CA ALA A 22 -16.97 -6.91 -6.56
C ALA A 22 -18.35 -6.88 -7.24
N GLU A 23 -19.40 -7.19 -6.48
CA GLU A 23 -20.79 -7.09 -6.93
C GLU A 23 -21.24 -5.63 -7.11
N LEU A 24 -20.64 -4.72 -6.33
CA LEU A 24 -20.97 -3.30 -6.32
C LEU A 24 -19.96 -2.48 -7.11
N THR A 25 -20.45 -1.41 -7.74
CA THR A 25 -19.58 -0.43 -8.39
C THR A 25 -18.75 0.32 -7.35
N LEU A 26 -17.43 0.33 -7.55
CA LEU A 26 -16.51 1.11 -6.74
C LEU A 26 -16.71 2.62 -6.99
N VAL A 27 -16.96 3.38 -5.94
CA VAL A 27 -16.95 4.85 -5.95
C VAL A 27 -15.80 5.34 -5.09
N VAL A 28 -14.91 6.15 -5.68
CA VAL A 28 -13.76 6.73 -4.98
C VAL A 28 -13.96 8.23 -4.80
N ASP A 29 -13.98 8.67 -3.54
CA ASP A 29 -14.12 10.08 -3.16
C ASP A 29 -12.75 10.80 -3.04
N ALA A 30 -12.78 12.13 -2.93
CA ALA A 30 -11.63 13.04 -2.99
C ALA A 30 -10.49 12.78 -1.98
N LYS A 31 -10.69 11.94 -0.94
CA LYS A 31 -9.68 11.61 0.06
C LYS A 31 -8.96 10.27 -0.18
N VAL A 32 -9.22 9.63 -1.31
CA VAL A 32 -8.50 8.44 -1.78
C VAL A 32 -8.12 8.65 -3.23
N TYR A 33 -6.87 8.36 -3.58
CA TYR A 33 -6.42 8.33 -4.97
C TYR A 33 -6.39 6.90 -5.46
N TRP A 34 -6.42 6.73 -6.78
CA TRP A 34 -6.31 5.44 -7.42
C TRP A 34 -5.47 5.52 -8.70
N ALA A 35 -4.88 4.40 -9.08
CA ALA A 35 -4.20 4.19 -10.35
C ALA A 35 -4.71 2.89 -11.00
N ALA A 36 -4.80 2.87 -12.33
CA ALA A 36 -5.10 1.65 -13.08
C ALA A 36 -3.83 0.86 -13.35
N CYS A 37 -3.93 -0.47 -13.20
CA CYS A 37 -2.87 -1.43 -13.48
C CYS A 37 -3.34 -2.45 -14.51
N ASN A 38 -2.41 -2.89 -15.35
CA ASN A 38 -2.63 -3.80 -16.47
C ASN A 38 -2.79 -5.25 -16.01
N SER A 39 -2.29 -5.62 -14.84
CA SER A 39 -2.42 -6.96 -14.27
C SER A 39 -2.58 -6.95 -12.75
N ALA A 40 -2.91 -8.11 -12.17
CA ALA A 40 -3.00 -8.28 -10.72
C ALA A 40 -1.62 -8.12 -10.07
N GLU A 41 -0.58 -8.67 -10.71
CA GLU A 41 0.80 -8.61 -10.25
C GLU A 41 1.33 -7.17 -10.26
N GLU A 42 1.00 -6.36 -11.25
CA GLU A 42 1.34 -4.93 -11.27
C GLU A 42 0.67 -4.19 -10.11
N ALA A 43 -0.61 -4.51 -9.82
CA ALA A 43 -1.32 -3.89 -8.71
C ALA A 43 -0.73 -4.31 -7.35
N ASP A 44 -0.41 -5.59 -7.18
CA ASP A 44 0.21 -6.11 -5.97
C ASP A 44 1.64 -5.56 -5.79
N TYR A 45 2.41 -5.40 -6.88
CA TYR A 45 3.72 -4.76 -6.89
C TYR A 45 3.63 -3.30 -6.40
N LEU A 46 2.76 -2.51 -7.02
CA LEU A 46 2.63 -1.10 -6.67
C LEU A 46 2.08 -0.94 -5.25
N ALA A 47 1.09 -1.75 -4.84
CA ALA A 47 0.59 -1.72 -3.47
C ALA A 47 1.68 -2.09 -2.45
N ALA A 48 2.56 -3.07 -2.74
CA ALA A 48 3.68 -3.40 -1.87
C ALA A 48 4.67 -2.23 -1.74
N ILE A 49 5.07 -1.62 -2.86
CA ILE A 49 5.96 -0.44 -2.84
C ILE A 49 5.37 0.69 -2.02
N LEU A 50 4.10 1.04 -2.24
CA LEU A 50 3.44 2.14 -1.52
C LEU A 50 3.26 1.85 -0.03
N ASN A 51 3.14 0.58 0.38
CA ASN A 51 3.08 0.21 1.79
C ASN A 51 4.46 0.01 2.45
N SER A 52 5.55 0.14 1.70
CA SER A 52 6.89 -0.01 2.25
C SER A 52 7.27 1.19 3.15
N GLY A 53 7.99 0.90 4.22
CA GLY A 53 8.57 1.88 5.13
C GLY A 53 9.47 2.86 4.39
N CYS A 54 10.30 2.40 3.45
CA CYS A 54 11.20 3.29 2.71
C CYS A 54 10.45 4.37 1.92
N VAL A 55 9.33 4.02 1.26
CA VAL A 55 8.48 4.99 0.55
C VAL A 55 7.75 5.90 1.54
N ASN A 56 7.19 5.34 2.62
CA ASN A 56 6.49 6.11 3.65
C ASN A 56 7.40 7.16 4.30
N GLU A 57 8.65 6.81 4.60
CA GLU A 57 9.63 7.72 5.19
C GLU A 57 10.14 8.77 4.18
N ALA A 58 10.35 8.37 2.92
CA ALA A 58 10.80 9.29 1.88
C ALA A 58 9.81 10.45 1.62
N ILE A 59 8.51 10.22 1.81
CA ILE A 59 7.51 11.27 1.60
C ILE A 59 7.30 12.20 2.81
N LYS A 60 7.76 11.85 4.03
CA LYS A 60 7.50 12.65 5.26
C LYS A 60 7.90 14.11 5.11
N PRO A 61 9.10 14.44 4.59
CA PRO A 61 9.51 15.84 4.42
C PRO A 61 8.64 16.62 3.43
N LEU A 62 7.88 15.91 2.58
CA LEU A 62 7.01 16.48 1.56
C LEU A 62 5.55 16.66 2.04
N GLN A 63 5.19 16.09 3.19
CA GLN A 63 3.84 16.18 3.74
C GLN A 63 3.56 17.55 4.36
N SER A 64 2.30 17.96 4.34
CA SER A 64 1.86 19.11 5.12
C SER A 64 1.94 18.80 6.62
N MET A 65 2.27 19.80 7.44
CA MET A 65 2.30 19.67 8.90
C MET A 65 1.02 20.21 9.51
N GLY A 66 0.41 19.44 10.40
CA GLY A 66 -0.66 19.88 11.30
C GLY A 66 -0.15 20.07 12.74
N LEU A 67 -1.08 20.34 13.66
CA LEU A 67 -0.77 20.50 15.10
C LEU A 67 -0.15 19.25 15.75
N LEU A 68 -0.32 18.07 15.14
CA LEU A 68 0.13 16.77 15.67
C LEU A 68 1.12 16.07 14.73
N GLY A 69 1.80 16.80 13.84
CA GLY A 69 2.77 16.24 12.88
C GLY A 69 2.26 16.15 11.45
N GLU A 70 2.81 15.23 10.66
CA GLU A 70 2.51 15.06 9.24
C GLU A 70 1.03 14.71 9.01
N ARG A 71 0.42 15.36 8.01
CA ARG A 71 -1.01 15.30 7.79
C ARG A 71 -1.39 14.81 6.40
N ASP A 72 -1.19 15.59 5.35
CA ASP A 72 -1.69 15.22 4.02
C ASP A 72 -0.57 14.65 3.16
N ILE A 73 -0.85 13.50 2.53
CA ILE A 73 0.06 12.80 1.60
C ILE A 73 -0.14 13.31 0.18
N HIS A 74 -1.39 13.53 -0.21
CA HIS A 74 -1.80 13.84 -1.58
C HIS A 74 -1.09 12.96 -2.63
N LYS A 75 -0.52 13.58 -3.66
CA LYS A 75 0.21 12.92 -4.74
C LYS A 75 1.72 12.92 -4.52
N LYS A 76 2.21 13.23 -3.31
CA LYS A 76 3.66 13.34 -3.02
C LYS A 76 4.43 12.07 -3.29
N VAL A 77 3.77 10.92 -3.18
CA VAL A 77 4.37 9.64 -3.55
C VAL A 77 4.72 9.52 -5.04
N LEU A 78 4.08 10.33 -5.91
CA LEU A 78 4.39 10.38 -7.34
C LEU A 78 5.67 11.18 -7.65
N ASP A 79 6.20 11.91 -6.67
CA ASP A 79 7.48 12.62 -6.80
C ASP A 79 8.67 11.66 -6.59
N LEU A 80 8.42 10.43 -6.11
CA LEU A 80 9.43 9.39 -5.96
C LEU A 80 9.67 8.65 -7.29
N PRO A 81 10.91 8.23 -7.59
CA PRO A 81 11.25 7.51 -8.81
C PRO A 81 10.85 6.02 -8.74
N ILE A 82 9.57 5.73 -8.49
CA ILE A 82 9.04 4.36 -8.44
C ILE A 82 9.08 3.77 -9.86
N PRO A 83 9.82 2.65 -10.08
CA PRO A 83 9.88 2.03 -11.40
C PRO A 83 8.50 1.53 -11.85
N ILE A 84 8.24 1.61 -13.16
CA ILE A 84 7.08 0.95 -13.75
C ILE A 84 7.30 -0.56 -13.64
N TYR A 85 6.24 -1.29 -13.28
CA TYR A 85 6.31 -2.74 -13.17
C TYR A 85 6.78 -3.38 -14.48
N ASP A 86 7.63 -4.40 -14.35
CA ASP A 86 8.15 -5.18 -15.47
C ASP A 86 8.11 -6.65 -15.09
N SER A 87 7.23 -7.40 -15.76
CA SER A 87 7.06 -8.83 -15.50
C SER A 87 8.30 -9.66 -15.85
N LYS A 88 9.25 -9.12 -16.62
CA LYS A 88 10.53 -9.77 -16.92
C LYS A 88 11.56 -9.55 -15.82
N ASN A 89 11.44 -8.48 -15.03
CA ASN A 89 12.34 -8.21 -13.92
C ASN A 89 12.04 -9.12 -12.71
N PRO A 90 12.99 -9.96 -12.26
CA PRO A 90 12.78 -10.86 -11.13
C PRO A 90 12.54 -10.13 -9.80
N ALA A 91 13.15 -8.96 -9.59
CA ALA A 91 12.92 -8.16 -8.38
C ALA A 91 11.49 -7.62 -8.34
N HIS A 92 10.96 -7.17 -9.47
CA HIS A 92 9.58 -6.70 -9.57
C HIS A 92 8.59 -7.83 -9.29
N ARG A 93 8.83 -9.02 -9.85
CA ARG A 93 8.00 -10.21 -9.56
C ARG A 93 8.07 -10.62 -8.09
N ALA A 94 9.24 -10.54 -7.46
CA ALA A 94 9.39 -10.87 -6.05
C ALA A 94 8.58 -9.90 -5.16
N ILE A 95 8.66 -8.60 -5.44
CA ILE A 95 7.85 -7.58 -4.73
C ILE A 95 6.36 -7.80 -4.98
N ALA A 96 5.94 -8.12 -6.21
CA ALA A 96 4.55 -8.45 -6.52
C ALA A 96 4.04 -9.64 -5.70
N ALA A 97 4.85 -10.71 -5.59
CA ALA A 97 4.49 -11.89 -4.81
C ALA A 97 4.37 -11.58 -3.31
N LEU A 98 5.23 -10.73 -2.77
CA LEU A 98 5.13 -10.25 -1.39
C LEU A 98 3.86 -9.40 -1.19
N GLY A 99 3.53 -8.54 -2.15
CA GLY A 99 2.29 -7.76 -2.16
C GLY A 99 1.04 -8.64 -2.13
N ALA A 100 1.00 -9.67 -2.99
CA ALA A 100 -0.08 -10.65 -3.01
C ALA A 100 -0.20 -11.38 -1.67
N LYS A 101 0.93 -11.84 -1.11
CA LYS A 101 0.98 -12.49 0.21
C LYS A 101 0.44 -11.57 1.32
N ALA A 102 0.80 -10.29 1.32
CA ALA A 102 0.29 -9.31 2.27
C ALA A 102 -1.21 -9.06 2.11
N ARG A 103 -1.71 -8.93 0.86
CA ARG A 103 -3.14 -8.79 0.55
C ARG A 103 -3.95 -9.98 1.06
N ASP A 104 -3.49 -11.19 0.77
CA ASP A 104 -4.17 -12.43 1.18
C ASP A 104 -4.16 -12.58 2.71
N ALA A 105 -3.02 -12.33 3.36
CA ALA A 105 -2.90 -12.36 4.82
C ALA A 105 -3.79 -11.31 5.51
N SER A 106 -3.84 -10.09 4.98
CA SER A 106 -4.74 -9.03 5.48
C SER A 106 -6.21 -9.43 5.34
N SER A 107 -6.59 -10.02 4.20
CA SER A 107 -7.97 -10.46 3.96
C SER A 107 -8.37 -11.60 4.89
N ALA A 108 -7.49 -12.58 5.07
CA ALA A 108 -7.70 -13.68 6.01
C ALA A 108 -7.81 -13.19 7.46
N HIS A 109 -6.99 -12.20 7.86
CA HIS A 109 -7.06 -11.62 9.19
C HIS A 109 -8.39 -10.87 9.42
N ALA A 110 -8.82 -10.07 8.44
CA ALA A 110 -10.11 -9.37 8.49
C ALA A 110 -11.32 -10.31 8.54
N ALA A 111 -11.23 -11.49 7.91
CA ALA A 111 -12.29 -12.50 7.93
C ALA A 111 -12.32 -13.34 9.22
N SER A 112 -11.15 -13.62 9.81
CA SER A 112 -11.02 -14.54 10.96
C SER A 112 -11.06 -13.86 12.32
N SER A 113 -10.79 -12.55 12.38
CA SER A 113 -10.69 -11.80 13.64
C SER A 113 -11.61 -10.59 13.63
N SER A 114 -12.29 -10.34 14.75
CA SER A 114 -12.99 -9.07 14.93
C SER A 114 -11.96 -7.95 15.04
N LEU A 115 -11.87 -7.09 14.02
CA LEU A 115 -11.00 -5.92 14.08
C LEU A 115 -11.40 -5.02 15.26
N PRO A 116 -10.44 -4.47 16.02
CA PRO A 116 -10.73 -3.47 17.04
C PRO A 116 -11.60 -2.33 16.49
N PRO A 117 -12.54 -1.79 17.29
CA PRO A 117 -13.49 -0.79 16.80
C PRO A 117 -12.83 0.54 16.41
N SER A 118 -11.67 0.85 16.99
CA SER A 118 -10.90 2.03 16.61
C SER A 118 -9.99 1.71 15.42
N LEU A 119 -10.11 2.49 14.34
CA LEU A 119 -9.30 2.34 13.13
C LEU A 119 -7.78 2.31 13.41
N GLY A 120 -7.31 3.13 14.35
CA GLY A 120 -5.89 3.13 14.75
C GLY A 120 -5.44 1.78 15.31
N ARG A 121 -6.19 1.20 16.26
CA ARG A 121 -5.89 -0.13 16.81
C ARG A 121 -6.07 -1.24 15.78
N ALA A 122 -7.06 -1.15 14.89
CA ALA A 122 -7.24 -2.12 13.81
C ALA A 122 -6.03 -2.16 12.87
N ARG A 123 -5.51 -0.99 12.50
CA ARG A 123 -4.27 -0.88 11.70
C ARG A 123 -3.05 -1.39 12.46
N GLY A 124 -2.95 -1.11 13.76
CA GLY A 124 -1.90 -1.65 14.62
C GLY A 124 -1.90 -3.18 14.63
N ALA A 125 -3.05 -3.79 14.93
CA ALA A 125 -3.20 -5.24 14.94
C ALA A 125 -2.87 -5.89 13.58
N LEU A 126 -3.29 -5.28 12.47
CA LEU A 126 -2.93 -5.74 11.13
C LEU A 126 -1.42 -5.63 10.87
N ARG A 127 -0.77 -4.52 11.26
CA ARG A 127 0.68 -4.37 11.10
C ARG A 127 1.45 -5.40 11.92
N ASP A 128 1.02 -5.67 13.15
CA ASP A 128 1.64 -6.68 14.00
C ASP A 128 1.49 -8.08 13.38
N ALA A 129 0.29 -8.41 12.89
CA ALA A 129 0.02 -9.69 12.23
C ALA A 129 0.81 -9.88 10.92
N LEU A 130 1.06 -8.79 10.19
CA LEU A 130 1.76 -8.81 8.90
C LEU A 130 3.25 -8.40 9.03
N ALA A 131 3.79 -8.26 10.24
CA ALA A 131 5.11 -7.68 10.47
C ALA A 131 6.22 -8.36 9.66
N SER A 132 6.20 -9.69 9.55
CA SER A 132 7.19 -10.45 8.76
C SER A 132 7.10 -10.13 7.26
N VAL A 133 5.91 -10.13 6.66
CA VAL A 133 5.78 -9.85 5.22
C VAL A 133 6.07 -8.38 4.91
N LEU A 134 5.73 -7.46 5.82
CA LEU A 134 6.07 -6.05 5.69
C LEU A 134 7.58 -5.82 5.75
N ALA A 135 8.30 -6.52 6.62
CA ALA A 135 9.76 -6.45 6.67
C ALA A 135 10.41 -6.98 5.37
N ASP A 136 9.88 -8.08 4.81
CA ASP A 136 10.33 -8.60 3.51
C ASP A 136 10.09 -7.58 2.38
N ILE A 137 8.92 -6.92 2.39
CA ILE A 137 8.58 -5.83 1.44
C ILE A 137 9.55 -4.67 1.59
N ASP A 138 9.86 -4.25 2.82
CA ASP A 138 10.77 -3.13 3.08
C ASP A 138 12.19 -3.42 2.57
N GLY A 139 12.70 -4.63 2.78
CA GLY A 139 13.99 -5.05 2.25
C GLY A 139 14.02 -5.06 0.72
N ALA A 140 12.98 -5.63 0.09
CA ALA A 140 12.90 -5.74 -1.36
C ALA A 140 12.68 -4.38 -2.05
N ALA A 141 11.82 -3.53 -1.50
CA ALA A 141 11.56 -2.18 -2.00
C ALA A 141 12.77 -1.26 -1.77
N GLY A 142 13.42 -1.35 -0.60
CA GLY A 142 14.64 -0.60 -0.29
C GLY A 142 15.76 -0.88 -1.30
N GLY A 143 16.02 -2.15 -1.62
CA GLY A 143 17.03 -2.51 -2.63
C GLY A 143 16.68 -2.15 -4.08
N LEU A 144 15.42 -1.78 -4.36
CA LEU A 144 15.00 -1.32 -5.68
C LEU A 144 15.05 0.20 -5.82
N LEU A 145 14.80 0.93 -4.73
CA LEU A 145 14.63 2.39 -4.74
C LEU A 145 15.86 3.16 -4.22
N LEU A 146 16.78 2.51 -3.51
CA LEU A 146 18.03 3.07 -2.97
C LEU A 146 19.24 2.44 -3.66
#